data_AF-A0A932A4G3-F1
#
_entry.id   AF-A0A932A4G3-F1
#
_cell.length_a   1.000
_cell.length_b   1.000
_cell.length_c   1.000
_cell.angle_alpha   90.00
_cell.angle_beta   90.00
_cell.angle_gamma   90.00
#
_symmetry.space_group_name_H-M   'P 1'
#
loop_
_entity.id
_entity.type
_entity.pdbx_description
1 polymer ?
#
loop_
_entity_poly.entity_id
_entity_poly.type
_entity_poly.pdbx_seq_one_letter_code
_entity_poly.pdbx_strand_id
1 'polypeptide(L)'
;MLNSLPISWISFGALLRREIARFMIINRQTIFPQIITTTLYILIFGFSLGSQIKHIQGFPYIEFILPGLVLMSVITSSYNNASTFLFSARYDYSIQDVLLTPLSYFQMIVAFTLGSMIRGLIVGLLVLSTGVFLLKLKIFSIGIVFLFLILTSQIFVSFGLLIGLWADQWDDLWTFISYVVTPLIFLGGTFYS
;
A
#
# COMPACT_ATOMS: atom_id res chain seq x y z
N MET A 1 -25.64 -0.48 30.42
CA MET A 1 -24.61 0.02 29.48
C MET A 1 -23.69 -1.14 29.15
N LEU A 2 -23.45 -1.45 27.86
CA LEU A 2 -22.72 -2.61 27.30
C LEU A 2 -23.57 -3.86 26.94
N ASN A 3 -24.64 -3.72 26.14
CA ASN A 3 -25.30 -4.91 25.56
C ASN A 3 -26.12 -4.63 24.27
N SER A 4 -25.55 -3.97 23.26
CA SER A 4 -26.31 -3.74 22.01
C SER A 4 -25.49 -3.57 20.72
N LEU A 5 -24.19 -3.92 20.69
CA LEU A 5 -23.55 -4.19 19.41
C LEU A 5 -23.77 -5.67 19.09
N PRO A 6 -24.37 -6.02 17.93
CA PRO A 6 -24.45 -7.41 17.51
C PRO A 6 -23.06 -8.03 17.61
N ILE A 7 -22.93 -9.23 18.19
CA ILE A 7 -21.65 -9.94 18.40
C ILE A 7 -20.71 -9.83 17.17
N SER A 8 -21.29 -9.82 15.96
CA SER A 8 -20.58 -9.67 14.69
C SER A 8 -19.76 -8.38 14.53
N TRP A 9 -20.18 -7.23 15.08
CA TRP A 9 -19.44 -5.97 14.99
C TRP A 9 -18.24 -5.92 15.92
N ILE A 10 -18.35 -6.55 17.09
CA ILE A 10 -17.25 -6.67 18.05
C ILE A 10 -16.18 -7.62 17.46
N SER A 11 -16.61 -8.74 16.90
CA SER A 11 -15.74 -9.69 16.18
C SER A 11 -15.06 -9.05 14.97
N PHE A 12 -15.78 -8.21 14.21
CA PHE A 12 -15.23 -7.46 13.08
C PHE A 12 -14.14 -6.48 13.55
N GLY A 13 -14.41 -5.69 14.59
CA GLY A 13 -13.43 -4.77 15.16
C GLY A 13 -12.21 -5.48 15.73
N ALA A 14 -12.39 -6.64 16.35
CA ALA A 14 -11.30 -7.47 16.85
C ALA A 14 -10.42 -8.02 15.71
N LEU A 15 -11.03 -8.51 14.62
CA LEU A 15 -10.31 -8.96 13.43
C LEU A 15 -9.51 -7.82 12.81
N LEU A 16 -10.15 -6.67 12.58
CA LEU A 16 -9.50 -5.49 12.03
C LEU A 16 -8.34 -5.00 12.90
N ARG A 17 -8.51 -4.98 14.23
CA ARG A 17 -7.42 -4.62 15.16
C ARG A 17 -6.27 -5.61 15.10
N ARG A 18 -6.55 -6.91 14.99
CA ARG A 18 -5.53 -7.96 14.83
C ARG A 18 -4.75 -7.78 13.54
N GLU A 19 -5.44 -7.50 12.43
CA GLU A 19 -4.81 -7.22 11.13
C GLU A 19 -3.89 -5.99 11.21
N ILE A 20 -4.34 -4.93 11.88
CA ILE A 20 -3.53 -3.72 12.09
C ILE A 20 -2.31 -4.02 12.96
N ALA A 21 -2.51 -4.72 14.07
CA ALA A 21 -1.43 -5.07 15.00
C ALA A 21 -0.36 -5.94 14.33
N ARG A 22 -0.75 -6.88 13.47
CA ARG A 22 0.19 -7.79 12.79
C ARG A 22 1.23 -7.01 12.00
N PHE A 23 0.81 -6.03 11.19
CA PHE A 23 1.78 -5.27 10.41
C PHE A 23 2.54 -4.24 11.26
N MET A 24 1.91 -3.67 12.29
CA MET A 24 2.56 -2.71 13.20
C MET A 24 3.76 -3.33 13.94
N ILE A 25 3.75 -4.65 14.16
CA ILE A 25 4.89 -5.34 14.77
C ILE A 25 6.05 -5.51 13.76
N ILE A 26 5.75 -5.62 12.46
CA ILE A 26 6.71 -5.86 11.38
C ILE A 26 7.11 -4.53 10.69
N ASN A 27 7.06 -3.40 11.42
CA ASN A 27 7.37 -2.07 10.88
C ASN A 27 8.80 -1.95 10.32
N ARG A 28 9.76 -2.64 10.96
CA ARG A 28 11.19 -2.49 10.59
C ARG A 28 11.50 -3.05 9.21
N GLN A 29 10.81 -4.10 8.77
CA GLN A 29 11.09 -4.77 7.49
C GLN A 29 10.23 -4.22 6.35
N THR A 30 9.14 -3.51 6.66
CA THR A 30 8.15 -3.10 5.67
C THR A 30 8.17 -1.61 5.39
N ILE A 31 8.34 -0.79 6.43
CA ILE A 31 8.29 0.67 6.31
C ILE A 31 9.69 1.22 5.97
N PHE A 32 10.74 0.74 6.64
CA PHE A 32 12.10 1.27 6.44
C PHE A 32 12.61 1.08 5.02
N PRO A 33 12.51 -0.12 4.39
CA PRO A 33 12.97 -0.27 3.02
C PRO A 33 12.26 0.68 2.06
N GLN A 34 10.95 0.88 2.25
CA GLN A 34 10.19 1.75 1.37
C GLN A 34 10.60 3.23 1.50
N ILE A 35 10.86 3.70 2.72
CA ILE A 35 11.36 5.06 2.96
C ILE A 35 12.77 5.22 2.37
N ILE A 36 13.66 4.26 2.60
CA ILE A 36 15.05 4.30 2.11
C ILE A 36 15.05 4.32 0.58
N THR A 37 14.36 3.38 -0.06
CA THR A 37 14.29 3.30 -1.52
C THR A 37 13.68 4.56 -2.13
N THR A 38 12.61 5.09 -1.53
CA THR A 38 12.02 6.33 -2.05
C THR A 38 12.93 7.54 -1.85
N THR A 39 13.61 7.63 -0.71
CA THR A 39 14.60 8.69 -0.46
C THR A 39 15.75 8.59 -1.47
N LEU A 40 16.26 7.38 -1.74
CA LEU A 40 17.27 7.16 -2.77
C LEU A 40 16.76 7.54 -4.16
N TYR A 41 15.53 7.21 -4.52
CA TYR A 41 14.94 7.65 -5.79
C TYR A 41 14.83 9.17 -5.88
N ILE A 42 14.40 9.85 -4.82
CA ILE A 42 14.37 11.32 -4.77
C ILE A 42 15.78 11.87 -4.88
N LEU A 43 16.79 11.28 -4.22
CA LEU A 43 18.17 11.77 -4.30
C LEU A 43 18.77 11.56 -5.69
N ILE A 44 18.62 10.36 -6.25
CA ILE A 44 19.16 9.99 -7.56
C ILE A 44 18.46 10.78 -8.65
N PHE A 45 17.14 10.67 -8.78
CA PHE A 45 16.42 11.34 -9.86
C PHE A 45 16.28 12.84 -9.61
N GLY A 46 16.23 13.27 -8.36
CA GLY A 46 16.14 14.69 -8.03
C GLY A 46 17.43 15.47 -8.22
N PHE A 47 18.55 15.00 -7.67
CA PHE A 47 19.82 15.71 -7.78
C PHE A 47 20.59 15.34 -9.06
N SER A 48 20.56 14.08 -9.51
CA SER A 48 21.31 13.66 -10.72
C SER A 48 20.63 14.16 -11.99
N LEU A 49 19.35 13.88 -12.19
CA LEU A 49 18.64 14.31 -13.41
C LEU A 49 18.21 15.79 -13.36
N GLY A 50 17.95 16.36 -12.18
CA GLY A 50 17.67 17.80 -12.06
C GLY A 50 18.83 18.71 -12.50
N SER A 51 20.06 18.19 -12.51
CA SER A 51 21.24 18.90 -13.04
C SER A 51 21.28 18.92 -14.58
N GLN A 52 20.66 17.93 -15.25
CA GLN A 52 20.66 17.80 -16.72
C GLN A 52 19.35 18.25 -17.36
N ILE A 53 18.21 18.04 -16.69
CA ILE A 53 16.87 18.44 -17.14
C ILE A 53 16.35 19.47 -16.12
N LYS A 54 16.63 20.75 -16.37
CA LYS A 54 16.25 21.81 -15.43
C LYS A 54 14.73 21.97 -15.34
N HIS A 55 14.02 21.95 -16.47
CA HIS A 55 12.57 22.18 -16.53
C HIS A 55 11.89 21.22 -17.51
N ILE A 56 10.78 20.62 -17.07
CA ILE A 56 9.78 19.98 -17.94
C ILE A 56 8.55 20.87 -17.89
N GLN A 57 8.09 21.38 -19.04
CA GLN A 57 6.91 22.24 -19.14
C GLN A 57 6.87 23.45 -18.16
N GLY A 58 8.04 23.97 -17.75
CA GLY A 58 8.15 25.12 -16.84
C GLY A 58 8.15 24.82 -15.34
N PHE A 59 7.97 23.56 -14.92
CA PHE A 59 8.10 23.14 -13.51
C PHE A 59 9.38 22.31 -13.28
N PRO A 60 9.90 22.28 -12.04
CA PRO A 60 11.03 21.43 -11.70
C PRO A 60 10.64 19.95 -11.86
N TYR A 61 11.48 19.17 -12.53
CA TYR A 61 11.28 17.73 -12.76
C TYR A 61 10.96 16.94 -11.47
N ILE A 62 11.52 17.38 -10.36
CA ILE A 62 11.34 16.76 -9.04
C ILE A 62 9.89 16.86 -8.53
N GLU A 63 9.13 17.88 -8.95
CA GLU A 63 7.72 18.05 -8.59
C GLU A 63 6.83 17.04 -9.33
N PHE A 64 7.23 16.65 -10.54
CA PHE A 64 6.51 15.68 -11.37
C PHE A 64 6.73 14.23 -10.93
N ILE A 65 7.94 13.87 -10.49
CA ILE A 65 8.24 12.49 -10.07
C ILE A 65 7.65 12.15 -8.70
N LEU A 66 7.54 13.12 -7.79
CA LEU A 66 7.16 12.84 -6.40
C LEU A 66 5.80 12.11 -6.29
N PRO A 67 4.71 12.55 -6.94
CA PRO A 67 3.44 11.81 -6.94
C PRO A 67 3.60 10.37 -7.42
N GLY A 68 4.44 10.14 -8.44
CA GLY A 68 4.75 8.81 -8.96
C GLY A 68 5.40 7.90 -7.93
N LEU A 69 6.40 8.40 -7.20
CA LEU A 69 7.07 7.64 -6.13
C LEU A 69 6.14 7.35 -4.96
N VAL A 70 5.29 8.31 -4.59
CA VAL A 70 4.27 8.11 -3.55
C VAL A 70 3.31 7.00 -3.98
N LEU A 71 2.77 7.06 -5.20
CA LEU A 71 1.86 6.02 -5.71
C LEU A 71 2.54 4.67 -5.80
N MET A 72 3.77 4.59 -6.30
CA MET A 72 4.55 3.36 -6.32
C MET A 72 4.64 2.73 -4.92
N SER A 73 4.94 3.53 -3.90
CA SER A 73 5.03 3.04 -2.52
C SER A 73 3.70 2.53 -1.95
N VAL A 74 2.59 3.18 -2.30
CA VAL A 74 1.24 2.79 -1.86
C VAL A 74 0.84 1.49 -2.55
N ILE A 75 1.08 1.39 -3.85
CA ILE A 75 0.76 0.24 -4.68
C ILE A 75 1.50 -0.99 -4.16
N THR A 76 2.83 -0.91 -4.07
CA THR A 76 3.66 -2.05 -3.65
C THR A 76 3.36 -2.44 -2.20
N SER A 77 3.19 -1.48 -1.29
CA SER A 77 2.88 -1.79 0.12
C SER A 77 1.49 -2.42 0.29
N SER A 78 0.48 -1.86 -0.38
CA SER A 78 -0.91 -2.35 -0.31
C SER A 78 -1.04 -3.75 -0.90
N TYR A 79 -0.53 -3.95 -2.12
CA TYR A 79 -0.57 -5.23 -2.82
C TYR A 79 0.21 -6.30 -2.06
N ASN A 80 1.45 -6.02 -1.67
CA ASN A 80 2.28 -7.02 -0.98
C ASN A 80 1.67 -7.41 0.36
N ASN A 81 1.13 -6.45 1.12
CA ASN A 81 0.48 -6.78 2.38
C ASN A 81 -0.74 -7.67 2.20
N ALA A 82 -1.63 -7.33 1.26
CA ALA A 82 -2.86 -8.07 1.04
C ALA A 82 -2.60 -9.49 0.53
N SER A 83 -1.72 -9.61 -0.48
CA SER A 83 -1.36 -10.90 -1.09
C SER A 83 -0.62 -11.81 -0.13
N THR A 84 0.44 -11.31 0.50
CA THR A 84 1.25 -12.08 1.45
C THR A 84 0.43 -12.52 2.65
N PHE A 85 -0.42 -11.64 3.18
CA PHE A 85 -1.28 -11.99 4.31
C PHE A 85 -2.21 -13.15 3.99
N LEU A 86 -2.96 -13.04 2.90
CA LEU A 86 -3.98 -14.02 2.59
C LEU A 86 -3.35 -15.34 2.16
N PHE A 87 -2.27 -15.27 1.39
CA PHE A 87 -1.47 -16.42 1.02
C PHE A 87 -0.88 -17.10 2.26
N SER A 88 -0.22 -16.36 3.16
CA SER A 88 0.38 -16.94 4.37
C SER A 88 -0.68 -17.57 5.28
N ALA A 89 -1.83 -16.90 5.44
CA ALA A 89 -2.93 -17.43 6.24
C ALA A 89 -3.45 -18.76 5.68
N ARG A 90 -3.52 -18.88 4.36
CA ARG A 90 -3.91 -20.12 3.66
C ARG A 90 -2.82 -21.19 3.76
N TYR A 91 -1.57 -20.81 3.50
CA TYR A 91 -0.39 -21.68 3.49
C TYR A 91 -0.14 -22.32 4.87
N ASP A 92 -0.31 -21.55 5.95
CA ASP A 92 -0.14 -22.00 7.32
C ASP A 92 -1.41 -22.62 7.92
N TYR A 93 -2.48 -22.81 7.13
CA TYR A 93 -3.81 -23.28 7.55
C TYR A 93 -4.53 -22.42 8.61
N SER A 94 -3.93 -21.33 9.10
CA SER A 94 -4.52 -20.39 10.07
C SER A 94 -5.78 -19.65 9.56
N ILE A 95 -6.03 -19.67 8.26
CA ILE A 95 -7.28 -19.18 7.67
C ILE A 95 -8.50 -19.94 8.20
N GLN A 96 -8.34 -21.23 8.56
CA GLN A 96 -9.42 -22.06 9.09
C GLN A 96 -9.93 -21.52 10.43
N ASP A 97 -9.04 -21.06 11.31
CA ASP A 97 -9.43 -20.43 12.58
C ASP A 97 -10.28 -19.18 12.37
N VAL A 98 -10.00 -18.43 11.30
CA VAL A 98 -10.80 -17.26 10.93
C VAL A 98 -12.17 -17.70 10.39
N LEU A 99 -12.21 -18.75 9.57
CA LEU A 99 -13.45 -19.30 9.02
C LEU A 99 -14.38 -19.91 10.08
N LEU A 100 -13.83 -20.36 11.21
CA LEU A 100 -14.61 -20.86 12.35
C LEU A 100 -15.23 -19.74 13.21
N THR A 101 -14.82 -18.48 13.01
CA THR A 101 -15.43 -17.35 13.73
C THR A 101 -16.84 -17.06 13.21
N PRO A 102 -17.76 -16.56 14.06
CA PRO A 102 -19.13 -16.22 13.67
C PRO A 102 -19.20 -14.90 12.88
N LEU A 103 -18.34 -14.75 11.86
CA LEU A 103 -18.25 -13.59 10.97
C LEU A 103 -18.82 -13.93 9.60
N SER A 104 -19.54 -12.99 9.01
CA SER A 104 -19.95 -13.11 7.60
C SER A 104 -18.74 -12.99 6.67
N TYR A 105 -18.75 -13.73 5.55
CA TYR A 105 -17.73 -13.61 4.50
C TYR A 105 -17.51 -12.16 4.03
N PHE A 106 -18.59 -11.38 3.96
CA PHE A 106 -18.50 -9.97 3.61
C PHE A 106 -17.69 -9.17 4.65
N GLN A 107 -17.92 -9.42 5.94
CA GLN A 107 -17.19 -8.76 7.02
C GLN A 107 -15.71 -9.12 7.02
N MET A 108 -15.37 -10.38 6.69
CA MET A 108 -13.98 -10.82 6.55
C MET A 108 -13.27 -10.08 5.42
N ILE A 109 -13.87 -10.04 4.23
CA ILE A 109 -13.29 -9.35 3.07
C ILE A 109 -13.08 -7.87 3.37
N VAL A 110 -14.08 -7.21 3.97
CA VAL A 110 -13.97 -5.79 4.36
C VAL A 110 -12.86 -5.60 5.40
N ALA A 111 -12.73 -6.47 6.41
CA ALA A 111 -11.68 -6.36 7.42
C ALA A 111 -10.28 -6.53 6.81
N PHE A 112 -10.10 -7.50 5.91
CA PHE A 112 -8.83 -7.74 5.22
C PHE A 112 -8.46 -6.60 4.27
N THR A 113 -9.47 -6.07 3.60
CA THR A 113 -9.31 -4.93 2.69
C THR A 113 -8.85 -3.70 3.47
N LEU A 114 -9.60 -3.33 4.52
CA LEU A 114 -9.27 -2.17 5.36
C LEU A 114 -7.93 -2.34 6.08
N GLY A 115 -7.64 -3.52 6.62
CA GLY A 115 -6.35 -3.78 7.29
C GLY A 115 -5.16 -3.58 6.36
N SER A 116 -5.25 -4.04 5.11
CA SER A 116 -4.20 -3.87 4.11
C SER A 116 -4.12 -2.45 3.57
N MET A 117 -5.27 -1.81 3.39
CA MET A 117 -5.38 -0.44 2.92
C MET A 117 -4.73 0.54 3.90
N ILE A 118 -4.99 0.38 5.21
CA ILE A 118 -4.40 1.23 6.25
C ILE A 118 -2.87 1.20 6.20
N ARG A 119 -2.26 0.01 6.04
CA ARG A 119 -0.79 -0.09 5.90
C ARG A 119 -0.29 0.61 4.64
N GLY A 120 -0.96 0.41 3.51
CA GLY A 120 -0.64 1.09 2.25
C GLY A 120 -0.66 2.61 2.39
N LEU A 121 -1.70 3.13 3.05
CA LEU A 121 -1.86 4.56 3.33
C LEU A 121 -0.80 5.09 4.29
N ILE A 122 -0.47 4.37 5.37
CA ILE A 122 0.60 4.78 6.30
C ILE A 122 1.92 4.93 5.55
N VAL A 123 2.28 3.94 4.73
CA VAL A 123 3.52 3.99 3.95
C VAL A 123 3.50 5.12 2.94
N GLY A 124 2.40 5.30 2.21
CA GLY A 124 2.25 6.41 1.26
C GLY A 124 2.32 7.79 1.91
N LEU A 125 1.69 7.97 3.07
CA LEU A 125 1.75 9.22 3.83
C LEU A 125 3.15 9.51 4.38
N LEU A 126 3.86 8.48 4.85
CA LEU A 126 5.25 8.63 5.29
C LEU A 126 6.14 9.06 4.14
N VAL A 127 6.03 8.40 2.98
CA VAL A 127 6.77 8.73 1.77
C VAL A 127 6.45 10.15 1.28
N LEU A 128 5.17 10.52 1.24
CA LEU A 128 4.72 11.87 0.89
C LEU A 128 5.32 12.91 1.85
N SER A 129 5.29 12.64 3.15
CA SER A 129 5.84 13.54 4.17
C SER A 129 7.36 13.71 4.00
N THR A 130 8.08 12.62 3.74
CA THR A 130 9.53 12.66 3.45
C THR A 130 9.83 13.47 2.20
N GLY A 131 9.06 13.30 1.12
CA GLY A 131 9.23 14.06 -0.12
C GLY A 131 8.95 15.55 0.05
N VAL A 132 7.85 15.91 0.71
CA VAL A 132 7.50 17.31 1.00
C VAL A 132 8.56 17.97 1.87
N PHE A 133 9.08 17.26 2.88
CA PHE A 133 10.13 17.78 3.76
C PHE A 133 11.44 18.02 3.01
N LEU A 134 11.87 17.08 2.16
CA LEU A 134 13.10 17.18 1.36
C LEU A 134 13.02 18.28 0.29
N LEU A 135 11.85 18.45 -0.33
CA LEU A 135 11.67 19.29 -1.52
C LEU A 135 11.00 20.63 -1.22
N LYS A 136 10.52 20.86 0.01
CA LYS A 136 9.77 22.05 0.45
C LYS A 136 8.60 22.40 -0.48
N LEU A 137 7.91 21.38 -0.98
CA LEU A 137 6.82 21.55 -1.95
C LEU A 137 5.55 22.08 -1.30
N LYS A 138 4.81 22.91 -2.04
CA LYS A 138 3.48 23.37 -1.65
C LYS A 138 2.44 22.39 -2.18
N ILE A 139 1.82 21.61 -1.29
CA ILE A 139 0.65 20.80 -1.64
C ILE A 139 -0.55 21.73 -1.79
N PHE A 140 -1.15 21.75 -2.98
CA PHE A 140 -2.31 22.60 -3.27
C PHE A 140 -3.61 22.03 -2.68
N SER A 141 -3.80 20.70 -2.75
CA SER A 141 -5.00 20.04 -2.24
C SER A 141 -4.69 18.70 -1.61
N ILE A 142 -4.58 18.69 -0.28
CA ILE A 142 -4.32 17.47 0.49
C ILE A 142 -5.49 16.46 0.38
N GLY A 143 -6.72 16.96 0.23
CA GLY A 143 -7.92 16.12 0.11
C GLY A 143 -7.92 15.29 -1.17
N ILE A 144 -7.50 15.88 -2.29
CA ILE A 144 -7.40 15.16 -3.58
C ILE A 144 -6.30 14.11 -3.48
N VAL A 145 -5.13 14.46 -2.93
CA VAL A 145 -4.05 13.50 -2.72
C VAL A 145 -4.55 12.30 -1.90
N PHE A 146 -5.20 12.55 -0.77
CA PHE A 146 -5.70 11.49 0.09
C PHE A 146 -6.75 10.60 -0.61
N LEU A 147 -7.64 11.20 -1.41
CA LEU A 147 -8.63 10.47 -2.21
C LEU A 147 -7.95 9.56 -3.24
N PHE A 148 -6.94 10.05 -3.95
CA PHE A 148 -6.16 9.23 -4.90
C PHE A 148 -5.43 8.08 -4.21
N LEU A 149 -4.85 8.33 -3.03
CA LEU A 149 -4.20 7.27 -2.24
C LEU A 149 -5.19 6.18 -1.81
N ILE A 150 -6.40 6.58 -1.38
CA ILE A 150 -7.47 5.66 -1.01
C ILE A 150 -7.91 4.81 -2.20
N LEU A 151 -8.22 5.43 -3.34
CA LEU A 151 -8.71 4.71 -4.52
C LEU A 151 -7.65 3.76 -5.06
N THR A 152 -6.41 4.22 -5.15
CA THR A 152 -5.28 3.40 -5.62
C THR A 152 -5.07 2.22 -4.67
N SER A 153 -5.03 2.48 -3.36
CA SER A 153 -4.87 1.42 -2.36
C SER A 153 -6.00 0.38 -2.48
N GLN A 154 -7.26 0.81 -2.59
CA GLN A 154 -8.41 -0.09 -2.71
C GLN A 154 -8.30 -1.04 -3.91
N ILE A 155 -7.90 -0.53 -5.07
CA ILE A 155 -7.72 -1.32 -6.30
C ILE A 155 -6.62 -2.37 -6.09
N PHE A 156 -5.46 -1.96 -5.59
CA PHE A 156 -4.31 -2.86 -5.45
C PHE A 156 -4.41 -3.83 -4.27
N VAL A 157 -5.12 -3.46 -3.20
CA VAL A 157 -5.52 -4.42 -2.16
C VAL A 157 -6.43 -5.49 -2.76
N SER A 158 -7.41 -5.10 -3.59
CA SER A 158 -8.31 -6.05 -4.24
C SER A 158 -7.54 -7.03 -5.13
N PHE A 159 -6.60 -6.54 -5.94
CA PHE A 159 -5.69 -7.41 -6.70
C PHE A 159 -4.86 -8.31 -5.79
N GLY A 160 -4.30 -7.76 -4.71
CA GLY A 160 -3.51 -8.53 -3.75
C GLY A 160 -4.32 -9.66 -3.11
N LEU A 161 -5.58 -9.41 -2.72
CA LEU A 161 -6.45 -10.46 -2.17
C LEU A 161 -6.79 -11.53 -3.23
N LEU A 162 -7.08 -11.14 -4.47
CA LEU A 162 -7.35 -12.11 -5.55
C LEU A 162 -6.15 -13.02 -5.80
N ILE A 163 -4.95 -12.43 -5.89
CA ILE A 163 -3.72 -13.20 -6.11
C ILE A 163 -3.33 -14.01 -4.87
N GLY A 164 -3.56 -13.49 -3.66
CA GLY A 164 -3.33 -14.25 -2.43
C GLY A 164 -4.21 -15.49 -2.29
N LEU A 165 -5.42 -15.49 -2.89
CA LEU A 165 -6.28 -16.67 -2.98
C LEU A 165 -5.84 -17.64 -4.08
N TRP A 166 -5.40 -17.10 -5.21
CA TRP A 166 -5.05 -17.88 -6.41
C TRP A 166 -3.67 -18.55 -6.31
N ALA A 167 -2.69 -17.86 -5.73
CA ALA A 167 -1.30 -18.31 -5.68
C ALA A 167 -1.15 -19.57 -4.82
N ASP A 168 -0.40 -20.56 -5.30
CA ASP A 168 -0.10 -21.82 -4.61
C ASP A 168 1.29 -21.86 -4.00
N GLN A 169 2.21 -21.07 -4.56
CA GLN A 169 3.57 -20.93 -4.07
C GLN A 169 3.92 -19.46 -3.80
N TRP A 170 4.90 -19.24 -2.93
CA TRP A 170 5.45 -17.91 -2.68
C TRP A 170 5.95 -17.25 -3.99
N ASP A 171 6.49 -18.06 -4.89
CA ASP A 171 7.00 -17.60 -6.18
C ASP A 171 5.90 -17.04 -7.10
N ASP A 172 4.65 -17.50 -6.98
CA ASP A 172 3.52 -16.97 -7.75
C ASP A 172 3.23 -15.51 -7.39
N LEU A 173 3.36 -15.17 -6.10
CA LEU A 173 3.18 -13.80 -5.61
C LEU A 173 4.24 -12.86 -6.20
N TRP A 174 5.50 -13.30 -6.16
CA TRP A 174 6.67 -12.57 -6.68
C TRP A 174 6.65 -12.44 -8.21
N THR A 175 6.16 -13.48 -8.88
CA THR A 175 5.95 -13.50 -10.33
C THR A 175 4.91 -12.46 -10.73
N PHE A 176 3.76 -12.43 -10.06
CA PHE A 176 2.69 -11.49 -10.40
C PHE A 176 3.09 -10.03 -10.15
N ILE A 177 3.76 -9.73 -9.03
CA ILE A 177 4.23 -8.36 -8.78
C ILE A 177 5.26 -7.90 -9.83
N SER A 178 6.15 -8.79 -10.27
CA SER A 178 7.22 -8.43 -11.20
C SER A 178 6.73 -8.31 -12.63
N TYR A 179 5.83 -9.20 -13.07
CA TYR A 179 5.36 -9.23 -14.46
C TYR A 179 4.10 -8.41 -14.72
N VAL A 180 3.30 -8.11 -13.69
CA VAL A 180 2.03 -7.38 -13.87
C VAL A 180 2.05 -6.06 -13.14
N VAL A 181 2.23 -6.07 -11.80
CA VAL A 181 2.10 -4.85 -10.99
C VAL A 181 3.20 -3.84 -11.32
N THR A 182 4.45 -4.29 -11.43
CA THR A 182 5.59 -3.41 -11.68
C THR A 182 5.49 -2.71 -13.05
N PRO A 183 5.20 -3.41 -14.17
CA PRO A 183 4.93 -2.76 -15.44
C PRO A 183 3.74 -1.79 -15.39
N LEU A 184 2.66 -2.14 -14.68
CA LEU A 184 1.50 -1.25 -14.53
C LEU A 184 1.87 0.06 -13.81
N ILE A 185 2.75 0.03 -12.81
CA ILE A 185 3.23 1.24 -12.12
C ILE A 185 3.94 2.16 -13.12
N PHE A 186 4.80 1.61 -13.97
CA PHE A 186 5.54 2.39 -14.97
C PHE A 186 4.65 2.90 -16.11
N LEU A 187 3.70 2.07 -16.58
CA LEU A 187 2.73 2.45 -17.60
C LEU A 187 1.69 3.45 -17.10
N GLY A 188 1.46 3.55 -15.79
CA GLY A 188 0.55 4.49 -15.16
C GLY A 188 0.97 5.97 -15.24
N GLY A 189 2.00 6.29 -16.04
CA GLY A 189 2.44 7.68 -16.27
C GLY A 189 3.15 8.33 -15.09
N THR A 190 3.51 7.55 -14.07
CA THR A 190 4.16 8.02 -12.82
C THR A 190 5.53 8.67 -13.04
N PHE A 191 6.17 8.41 -14.18
CA PHE A 191 7.50 8.96 -14.54
C PHE A 191 7.52 9.73 -15.87
N TYR A 192 6.40 9.83 -16.59
CA TYR A 192 6.36 10.33 -17.98
C TYR A 192 5.40 11.51 -18.23
N SER A 193 4.85 12.13 -17.17
CA SER A 193 3.90 13.25 -17.28
C SER A 193 4.53 14.59 -16.96
#